data_AF-A0AAJ2T8J8-F1
#
_entry.id   AF-A0AAJ2T8J8-F1
#
_cell.length_a   1.000
_cell.length_b   1.000
_cell.length_c   1.000
_cell.angle_alpha   90.00
_cell.angle_beta   90.00
_cell.angle_gamma   90.00
#
_symmetry.space_group_name_H-M   'P 1'
#
loop_
_entity.id
_entity.type
_entity.pdbx_description
1 polymer ?
#
loop_
_entity_poly.entity_id
_entity_poly.type
_entity_poly.pdbx_seq_one_letter_code
_entity_poly.pdbx_strand_id
1 'polypeptide(L)'
;MKALGVFIWAIFGAIVTAFIIQYGWNEIMVTIIPVNKISFWQAFGMNVFLSFILPTPHRKEDEDYLKTVMIGVLKAIIVTFFIWLASSFI
;
A
#
# COMPACT_ATOMS: atom_id res chain seq x y z
N MET A 1 3.93 -1.15 -28.73
CA MET A 1 5.19 -1.49 -28.01
C MET A 1 5.37 -0.71 -26.71
N LYS A 2 5.29 0.63 -26.68
CA LYS A 2 5.48 1.42 -25.44
C LYS A 2 4.45 1.14 -24.34
N ALA A 3 3.16 1.08 -24.68
CA ALA A 3 2.09 0.82 -23.70
C ALA A 3 2.18 -0.57 -23.06
N LEU A 4 2.56 -1.59 -23.85
CA LEU A 4 2.71 -2.97 -23.38
C LEU A 4 3.89 -3.10 -22.41
N GLY A 5 5.01 -2.40 -22.69
CA GLY A 5 6.13 -2.32 -21.75
C GLY A 5 5.79 -1.65 -20.43
N VAL A 6 5.04 -0.53 -20.46
CA VAL A 6 4.58 0.17 -19.25
C VAL A 6 3.65 -0.72 -18.43
N PHE A 7 2.75 -1.46 -19.08
CA PHE A 7 1.83 -2.37 -18.42
C PHE A 7 2.56 -3.52 -17.72
N ILE A 8 3.54 -4.15 -18.38
CA ILE A 8 4.38 -5.19 -17.78
C ILE A 8 5.13 -4.65 -16.57
N TRP A 9 5.69 -3.44 -16.68
CA TRP A 9 6.39 -2.80 -15.58
C TRP A 9 5.44 -2.55 -14.40
N ALA A 10 4.24 -2.04 -14.65
CA ALA A 10 3.25 -1.80 -13.60
C ALA A 10 2.87 -3.08 -12.85
N ILE A 11 2.66 -4.19 -13.56
CA ILE A 11 2.40 -5.50 -12.93
C ILE A 11 3.59 -5.94 -12.08
N PHE A 12 4.80 -5.86 -12.61
CA PHE A 12 6.01 -6.23 -11.88
C PHE A 12 6.18 -5.38 -10.60
N GLY A 13 5.97 -4.07 -10.71
CA GLY A 13 5.97 -3.15 -9.57
C GLY A 13 4.92 -3.50 -8.52
N ALA A 14 3.71 -3.86 -8.95
CA ALA A 14 2.64 -4.29 -8.03
C ALA A 14 3.00 -5.58 -7.28
N ILE A 15 3.63 -6.55 -7.96
CA ILE A 15 4.09 -7.81 -7.36
C ILE A 15 5.19 -7.55 -6.32
N VAL A 16 6.22 -6.76 -6.68
CA VAL A 16 7.32 -6.42 -5.77
C VAL A 16 6.79 -5.69 -4.54
N THR A 17 5.87 -4.74 -4.72
CA THR A 17 5.24 -4.01 -3.62
C THR A 17 4.43 -4.93 -2.71
N ALA A 18 3.72 -5.91 -3.27
CA ALA A 18 2.98 -6.90 -2.50
C ALA A 18 3.90 -7.74 -1.60
N PHE A 19 5.07 -8.16 -2.09
CA PHE A 19 6.07 -8.85 -1.26
C PHE A 19 6.57 -7.99 -0.10
N ILE A 20 6.84 -6.71 -0.35
CA ILE A 20 7.29 -5.77 0.68
C ILE A 20 6.20 -5.60 1.75
N ILE A 21 4.94 -5.42 1.35
CA ILE A 21 3.81 -5.29 2.28
C ILE A 21 3.62 -6.57 3.09
N GLN A 22 3.65 -7.73 2.44
CA GLN A 22 3.51 -9.02 3.11
C GLN A 22 4.61 -9.24 4.15
N TYR A 23 5.86 -8.96 3.78
CA TYR A 23 7.01 -9.09 4.69
C TYR A 23 6.89 -8.12 5.87
N GLY A 24 6.66 -6.83 5.60
CA GLY A 24 6.51 -5.83 6.64
C GLY A 24 5.37 -6.15 7.60
N TRP A 25 4.25 -6.69 7.10
CA TRP A 25 3.16 -7.11 7.96
C TRP A 25 3.52 -8.34 8.80
N ASN A 26 3.94 -9.42 8.14
CA ASN A 26 4.07 -10.72 8.80
C ASN A 26 5.29 -10.83 9.73
N GLU A 27 6.36 -10.11 9.42
CA GLU A 27 7.63 -10.19 10.15
C GLU A 27 7.85 -8.98 11.08
N ILE A 28 7.20 -7.84 10.83
CA ILE A 28 7.32 -6.66 11.70
C ILE A 28 6.04 -6.46 12.51
N MET A 29 4.89 -6.20 11.85
CA MET A 29 3.67 -5.81 12.55
C MET A 29 3.15 -6.89 13.52
N VAL A 30 3.17 -8.16 13.10
CA VAL A 30 2.73 -9.29 13.93
C VAL A 30 3.58 -9.46 15.21
N THR A 31 4.83 -8.96 15.21
CA THR A 31 5.69 -8.99 16.41
C THR A 31 5.32 -7.91 17.43
N ILE A 32 4.70 -6.83 16.98
CA ILE A 32 4.35 -5.65 17.79
C ILE A 32 2.91 -5.76 18.30
N ILE A 33 2.00 -6.21 17.46
CA ILE A 33 0.56 -6.30 17.74
C ILE A 33 0.09 -7.72 17.39
N PRO A 34 -0.73 -8.38 18.25
CA PRO A 34 -1.21 -9.73 18.00
C PRO A 34 -2.30 -9.74 16.90
N VAL A 35 -1.88 -9.55 15.67
CA VAL A 35 -2.71 -9.59 14.46
C VAL A 35 -2.32 -10.79 13.62
N ASN A 36 -3.20 -11.24 12.73
CA ASN A 36 -2.89 -12.38 11.91
C ASN A 36 -1.95 -12.03 10.74
N LYS A 37 -1.26 -13.05 10.23
CA LYS A 37 -0.44 -12.93 9.02
C LYS A 37 -1.32 -12.79 7.78
N ILE A 38 -0.90 -11.97 6.83
CA ILE A 38 -1.55 -11.85 5.52
C ILE A 38 -0.87 -12.75 4.48
N SER A 39 -1.66 -13.30 3.58
CA SER A 39 -1.18 -13.99 2.38
C SER A 39 -0.67 -13.00 1.34
N PHE A 40 0.13 -13.50 0.38
CA PHE A 40 0.56 -12.73 -0.78
C PHE A 40 -0.63 -12.13 -1.53
N TRP A 41 -1.71 -12.89 -1.72
CA TRP A 41 -2.89 -12.44 -2.45
C TRP A 41 -3.66 -11.34 -1.72
N GLN A 42 -3.71 -11.38 -0.39
CA GLN A 42 -4.28 -10.29 0.41
C GLN A 42 -3.41 -9.03 0.30
N ALA A 43 -2.09 -9.15 0.38
CA ALA A 43 -1.17 -8.02 0.21
C ALA A 43 -1.25 -7.41 -1.20
N PHE A 44 -1.28 -8.26 -2.23
CA PHE A 44 -1.39 -7.85 -3.63
C PHE A 44 -2.73 -7.18 -3.92
N GLY A 45 -3.83 -7.83 -3.54
CA GLY A 45 -5.17 -7.29 -3.71
C GLY A 45 -5.33 -5.96 -2.99
N MET A 46 -4.78 -5.84 -1.78
CA MET A 46 -4.82 -4.60 -1.02
C MET A 46 -3.99 -3.48 -1.67
N ASN A 47 -2.79 -3.78 -2.16
CA ASN A 47 -1.94 -2.82 -2.86
C ASN A 47 -2.65 -2.27 -4.11
N VAL A 48 -3.25 -3.15 -4.91
CA VAL A 48 -4.01 -2.75 -6.11
C VAL A 48 -5.24 -1.94 -5.72
N PHE A 49 -6.03 -2.40 -4.76
CA PHE A 49 -7.24 -1.72 -4.28
C PHE A 49 -6.94 -0.30 -3.77
N LEU A 50 -5.92 -0.15 -2.92
CA LEU A 50 -5.52 1.15 -2.39
C LEU A 50 -4.97 2.07 -3.48
N SER A 51 -4.31 1.55 -4.51
CA SER A 51 -3.85 2.35 -5.65
C SER A 51 -5.00 2.96 -6.46
N PHE A 52 -6.18 2.32 -6.46
CA PHE A 52 -7.38 2.85 -7.11
C PHE A 52 -8.10 3.90 -6.27
N ILE A 53 -8.12 3.73 -4.95
CA ILE A 53 -8.88 4.60 -4.04
C ILE A 53 -8.08 5.83 -3.63
N LEU A 54 -6.78 5.68 -3.37
CA LEU A 54 -5.97 6.76 -2.84
C LEU A 54 -5.54 7.70 -3.97
N PRO A 55 -5.89 8.99 -3.90
CA PRO A 55 -5.51 9.95 -4.92
C PRO A 55 -3.98 10.08 -4.93
N THR A 56 -3.35 10.02 -6.10
CA THR A 56 -1.94 10.38 -6.25
C THR A 56 -1.79 11.87 -5.93
N PRO A 57 -0.98 12.24 -4.91
CA PRO A 57 -0.86 13.64 -4.55
C PRO A 57 -0.13 14.37 -5.68
N HIS A 58 -0.81 15.30 -6.34
CA HIS A 58 -0.15 16.23 -7.24
C HIS A 58 0.47 17.32 -6.39
N ARG A 59 1.81 17.33 -6.34
CA ARG A 59 2.57 18.40 -5.71
C ARG A 59 2.27 19.69 -6.48
N LYS A 60 1.46 20.57 -5.90
CA LYS A 60 1.41 21.98 -6.33
C LYS A 60 2.58 22.66 -5.63
N GLU A 61 3.34 23.47 -6.36
CA GLU A 61 4.55 24.12 -5.83
C GLU A 61 4.26 25.04 -4.62
N ASP A 62 3.01 25.50 -4.48
CA ASP A 62 2.56 26.37 -3.38
C ASP A 62 1.83 25.65 -2.22
N GLU A 63 1.84 24.31 -2.17
CA GLU A 63 1.14 23.60 -1.10
C GLU A 63 1.92 23.63 0.22
N ASP A 64 1.25 24.09 1.28
CA ASP A 64 1.77 24.16 2.65
C ASP A 64 2.39 22.81 3.05
N TYR A 65 3.68 22.83 3.41
CA TYR A 65 4.46 21.64 3.76
C TYR A 65 3.76 20.79 4.81
N LEU A 66 3.15 21.43 5.82
CA LEU A 66 2.42 20.73 6.89
C LEU A 66 1.22 19.95 6.35
N LYS A 67 0.51 20.52 5.37
CA LYS A 67 -0.62 19.87 4.72
C LYS A 67 -0.18 18.64 3.92
N THR A 68 0.93 18.72 3.20
CA THR A 68 1.49 17.56 2.47
C THR A 68 1.88 16.43 3.44
N VAL A 69 2.55 16.77 4.55
CA VAL A 69 2.93 15.78 5.57
C VAL A 69 1.69 15.14 6.18
N MET A 70 0.67 15.93 6.54
CA MET A 70 -0.57 15.44 7.12
C MET A 70 -1.31 14.48 6.17
N ILE A 71 -1.37 14.78 4.87
CA ILE A 71 -1.93 13.88 3.86
C ILE A 71 -1.13 12.57 3.78
N GLY A 72 0.19 12.64 3.85
CA GLY A 72 1.06 11.46 3.87
C GLY A 72 0.79 10.54 5.06
N VAL A 73 0.74 11.12 6.27
CA VAL A 73 0.43 10.39 7.51
C VAL A 73 -0.98 9.78 7.45
N LEU A 74 -1.97 10.56 7.00
CA LEU A 74 -3.35 10.07 6.87
C LEU A 74 -3.44 8.88 5.91
N LYS A 75 -2.73 8.95 4.77
CA LYS A 75 -2.63 7.81 3.84
C LYS A 75 -2.01 6.59 4.49
N ALA A 76 -0.91 6.74 5.22
CA ALA A 76 -0.28 5.63 5.92
C ALA A 76 -1.25 4.96 6.91
N ILE A 77 -1.99 5.75 7.69
CA ILE A 77 -3.01 5.24 8.62
C ILE A 77 -4.09 4.46 7.88
N ILE A 78 -4.64 5.01 6.79
CA ILE A 78 -5.67 4.35 5.96
C ILE A 78 -5.14 3.03 5.41
N VAL A 79 -3.94 3.03 4.82
CA VAL A 79 -3.29 1.82 4.27
C VAL A 79 -3.15 0.75 5.37
N THR A 80 -2.60 1.11 6.52
CA THR A 80 -2.41 0.19 7.65
C THR A 80 -3.75 -0.36 8.17
N PHE A 81 -4.78 0.48 8.27
CA PHE A 81 -6.12 0.06 8.68
C PHE A 81 -6.71 -0.99 7.72
N PHE A 82 -6.58 -0.78 6.42
CA PHE A 82 -7.10 -1.73 5.44
C PHE A 82 -6.30 -3.04 5.41
N ILE A 83 -4.98 -3.00 5.56
CA ILE A 83 -4.17 -4.23 5.68
C ILE A 83 -4.55 -5.00 6.93
N TRP A 84 -4.76 -4.30 8.05
CA TRP A 84 -5.27 -4.90 9.28
C TRP A 84 -6.63 -5.57 9.07
N LEU A 85 -7.56 -4.88 8.40
CA LEU A 85 -8.87 -5.42 8.05
C LEU A 85 -8.71 -6.68 7.18
N ALA A 86 -7.84 -6.66 6.16
CA ALA A 86 -7.55 -7.85 5.34
C ALA A 86 -7.01 -9.04 6.16
N SER A 87 -6.20 -8.78 7.18
CA SER A 87 -5.71 -9.83 8.09
C SER A 87 -6.82 -10.49 8.94
N SER A 88 -7.98 -9.84 9.07
CA SER A 88 -9.12 -10.37 9.82
C SER A 88 -9.95 -11.38 9.02
N PHE A 89 -9.81 -11.41 7.69
CA PHE A 89 -10.56 -12.29 6.78
C PHE A 89 -9.71 -13.47 6.29
N ILE A 90 -9.03 -14.16 7.22
CA ILE A 90 -8.25 -15.38 6.95
C ILE A 90 -9.14 -16.60 6.88
#